data_AF-A0A6G7LY32-F1
#
_entry.id   AF-A0A6G7LY32-F1
#
_cell.length_a   1.000
_cell.length_b   1.000
_cell.length_c   1.000
_cell.angle_alpha   90.00
_cell.angle_beta   90.00
_cell.angle_gamma   90.00
#
_symmetry.space_group_name_H-M   'P 1'
#
loop_
_entity.id
_entity.type
_entity.pdbx_description
1 polymer ?
#
loop_
_entity_poly.entity_id
_entity_poly.type
_entity_poly.pdbx_seq_one_letter_code
_entity_poly.pdbx_strand_id
1 'polypeptide(L)'
;MVRDASEPFDAFAVRDELLRQHEWQELLRSQQQLEILRSLPAICVPYMRPYRYFSCDGHFYRPYLYRQQQLYIGIPKPGSDVIAPGNEGLN
;
A
#
# COMPACT_ATOMS: atom_id res chain seq x y z
N MET A 1 -29.40 20.90 -12.80
CA MET A 1 -30.44 20.46 -11.83
C MET A 1 -29.94 20.83 -10.45
N VAL A 2 -30.53 21.84 -9.82
CA VAL A 2 -30.32 22.16 -8.40
C VAL A 2 -31.31 21.29 -7.64
N ARG A 3 -30.85 20.51 -6.65
CA ARG A 3 -31.77 19.71 -5.83
C ARG A 3 -32.45 20.62 -4.81
N ASP A 4 -33.77 20.53 -4.69
CA ASP A 4 -34.55 21.21 -3.66
C ASP A 4 -34.15 20.70 -2.27
N ALA A 5 -33.90 21.62 -1.34
CA ALA A 5 -33.46 21.31 0.03
C ALA A 5 -34.54 20.65 0.92
N SER A 6 -35.72 20.37 0.36
CA SER A 6 -36.90 19.85 1.07
C SER A 6 -37.06 18.33 1.02
N GLU A 7 -36.21 17.60 0.29
CA GLU A 7 -36.19 16.14 0.37
C GLU A 7 -35.45 15.72 1.65
N PRO A 8 -36.04 14.88 2.51
CA PRO A 8 -35.36 14.38 3.69
C PRO A 8 -34.16 13.55 3.24
N PHE A 9 -32.96 14.11 3.38
CA PHE A 9 -31.73 13.38 3.20
C PHE A 9 -31.29 12.84 4.55
N ASP A 10 -30.79 11.61 4.56
CA ASP A 10 -30.26 11.01 5.77
C ASP A 10 -28.89 11.65 6.08
N ALA A 11 -28.89 12.61 7.01
CA ALA A 11 -27.70 13.31 7.44
C ALA A 11 -26.64 12.38 8.06
N PHE A 12 -27.05 11.25 8.64
CA PHE A 12 -26.12 10.26 9.18
C PHE A 12 -25.48 9.46 8.06
N ALA A 13 -26.25 9.05 7.04
CA ALA A 13 -25.68 8.39 5.86
C ALA A 13 -24.65 9.28 5.15
N VAL A 14 -24.90 10.59 5.05
CA VAL A 14 -23.94 11.55 4.48
C VAL A 14 -22.68 11.66 5.34
N ARG A 15 -22.82 11.75 6.67
CA ARG A 15 -21.68 11.78 7.59
C ARG A 15 -20.80 10.54 7.46
N ASP A 16 -21.42 9.36 7.41
CA ASP A 16 -20.70 8.08 7.37
C ASP A 16 -20.00 7.88 6.01
N GLU A 17 -20.55 8.41 4.92
CA GLU A 17 -19.85 8.48 3.62
C GLU A 17 -18.66 9.44 3.66
N LEU A 18 -18.82 10.64 4.24
CA LEU A 18 -17.73 11.61 4.38
C LEU A 18 -16.59 11.09 5.26
N LEU A 19 -16.90 10.37 6.35
CA LEU A 19 -15.91 9.72 7.19
C LEU A 19 -15.10 8.68 6.40
N ARG A 20 -15.77 7.79 5.66
CA ARG A 20 -15.10 6.81 4.81
C ARG A 20 -14.21 7.47 3.75
N GLN A 21 -14.68 8.56 3.14
CA GLN A 21 -13.87 9.33 2.18
C GLN A 21 -12.66 9.99 2.83
N HIS A 22 -12.83 10.53 4.04
CA HIS A 22 -11.73 11.14 4.80
C HIS A 22 -10.69 10.10 5.19
N GLU A 23 -11.10 8.95 5.74
CA GLU A 23 -10.20 7.83 6.05
C GLU A 23 -9.44 7.37 4.81
N TRP A 24 -10.13 7.23 3.67
CA TRP A 24 -9.48 6.91 2.41
C TRP A 24 -8.45 7.97 1.99
N GLN A 25 -8.76 9.26 2.14
CA GLN A 25 -7.82 10.34 1.85
C GLN A 25 -6.61 10.33 2.78
N GLU A 26 -6.78 10.03 4.06
CA GLU A 26 -5.66 9.89 5.01
C GLU A 26 -4.80 8.66 4.70
N LEU A 27 -5.42 7.55 4.27
CA LEU A 27 -4.71 6.38 3.77
C LEU A 27 -3.93 6.71 2.48
N LEU A 28 -4.52 7.47 1.56
CA LEU A 28 -3.83 7.96 0.36
C LEU A 28 -2.68 8.91 0.72
N ARG A 29 -2.87 9.80 1.70
CA ARG A 29 -1.82 10.72 2.18
C ARG A 29 -0.66 9.96 2.81
N SER A 30 -0.95 8.84 3.48
CA SER A 30 0.07 7.97 4.09
C SER A 30 0.62 6.90 3.15
N GLN A 31 0.16 6.83 1.88
CA GLN A 31 0.72 5.87 0.94
C GLN A 31 2.19 6.18 0.66
N GLN A 32 3.05 5.29 1.15
CA GLN A 32 4.39 5.13 0.60
C GLN A 32 4.29 4.81 -0.88
N GLN A 33 5.01 5.58 -1.69
CA GLN A 33 5.15 5.29 -3.12
C GLN A 33 5.75 3.89 -3.28
N LEU A 34 4.93 2.93 -3.74
CA LEU A 34 5.40 1.59 -4.05
C LEU A 34 6.42 1.68 -5.18
N GLU A 35 7.69 1.43 -4.86
CA GLU A 35 8.76 1.41 -5.84
C GLU A 35 8.67 0.12 -6.66
N ILE A 36 8.25 0.23 -7.92
CA ILE A 36 8.12 -0.91 -8.85
C ILE A 36 9.17 -0.78 -9.95
N LEU A 37 10.17 -1.66 -9.91
CA LEU A 37 11.26 -1.69 -10.87
C LEU A 37 11.08 -2.83 -11.87
N ARG A 38 11.42 -2.59 -13.14
CA ARG A 38 11.48 -3.65 -14.17
C ARG A 38 12.80 -4.45 -14.10
N SER A 39 13.83 -3.85 -13.52
CA SER A 39 15.16 -4.43 -13.36
C SER A 39 15.76 -3.93 -12.05
N LEU A 40 16.53 -4.78 -11.38
CA LEU A 40 17.26 -4.37 -10.18
C LEU A 40 18.43 -3.44 -10.55
N PRO A 41 18.80 -2.50 -9.65
CA PRO A 41 20.04 -1.74 -9.76
C PRO A 41 21.27 -2.65 -9.81
N ALA A 42 22.42 -2.11 -10.23
CA ALA A 42 23.68 -2.86 -10.18
C ALA A 42 24.06 -3.18 -8.72
N ILE A 43 24.65 -4.36 -8.49
CA ILE A 43 25.13 -4.84 -7.17
C ILE A 43 23.98 -5.15 -6.18
N CYS A 44 23.26 -6.24 -6.43
CA CYS A 44 22.23 -6.77 -5.51
C CYS A 44 22.57 -8.17 -5.01
N VAL A 45 22.33 -8.42 -3.72
CA VAL A 45 22.52 -9.73 -3.08
C VAL A 45 21.18 -10.45 -2.98
N PRO A 46 21.03 -11.67 -3.53
CA PRO A 46 19.81 -12.46 -3.40
C PRO A 46 19.79 -13.22 -2.08
N TYR A 47 18.63 -13.20 -1.43
CA TYR A 47 18.30 -13.99 -0.24
C TYR A 47 17.14 -14.91 -0.57
N MET A 48 17.20 -16.16 -0.10
CA MET A 48 16.22 -17.21 -0.45
C MET A 48 15.37 -17.69 0.73
N ARG A 49 15.71 -17.32 1.98
CA ARG A 49 15.00 -17.77 3.19
C ARG A 49 14.68 -16.58 4.12
N PRO A 50 13.50 -16.56 4.76
CA PRO A 50 12.37 -17.50 4.60
C PRO A 50 11.61 -17.33 3.26
N TYR A 51 11.85 -16.24 2.54
CA TYR A 51 11.31 -15.98 1.21
C TYR A 51 12.36 -15.31 0.32
N ARG A 52 12.15 -15.37 -1.01
CA ARG A 52 13.06 -14.77 -1.99
C ARG A 52 12.95 -13.24 -2.01
N TYR A 53 14.06 -12.55 -1.75
CA TYR A 53 14.19 -11.09 -1.90
C TYR A 53 15.62 -10.71 -2.31
N PHE A 54 15.82 -9.45 -2.69
CA PHE A 54 17.10 -8.89 -3.10
C PHE A 54 17.41 -7.66 -2.24
N SER A 55 18.66 -7.53 -1.80
CA SER A 55 19.16 -6.32 -1.12
C SER A 55 20.09 -5.57 -2.05
N CYS A 56 19.82 -4.28 -2.29
CA CYS A 56 20.59 -3.40 -3.16
C CYS A 56 20.83 -2.08 -2.42
N ASP A 57 22.07 -1.77 -2.04
CA ASP A 57 22.45 -0.48 -1.41
C ASP A 57 21.51 0.01 -0.28
N GLY A 58 21.09 -0.90 0.61
CA GLY A 58 20.17 -0.59 1.72
C GLY A 58 18.68 -0.63 1.39
N HIS A 59 18.31 -0.80 0.11
CA HIS A 59 16.95 -1.06 -0.35
C HIS A 59 16.70 -2.56 -0.51
N PHE A 60 15.44 -2.96 -0.36
CA PHE A 60 15.03 -4.36 -0.45
C PHE A 60 13.93 -4.53 -1.48
N TYR A 61 14.01 -5.57 -2.30
CA TYR A 61 13.08 -5.80 -3.39
C TYR A 61 12.63 -7.24 -3.46
N ARG A 62 11.34 -7.47 -3.73
CA ARG A 62 10.76 -8.79 -3.96
C ARG A 62 10.43 -8.99 -5.44
N PRO A 63 10.81 -10.11 -6.06
CA PRO A 63 10.43 -10.40 -7.44
C PRO A 63 8.94 -10.78 -7.52
N TYR A 64 8.23 -10.25 -8.52
CA TYR A 64 6.83 -10.53 -8.80
C TYR A 64 6.63 -10.72 -10.31
N LEU A 65 5.87 -11.76 -10.71
CA LEU A 65 5.55 -12.01 -12.11
C LEU A 65 4.17 -11.42 -12.41
N TYR A 66 4.12 -10.36 -13.23
CA TYR A 66 2.88 -9.70 -13.63
C TYR A 66 2.76 -9.66 -15.14
N ARG A 67 1.66 -10.20 -15.70
CA ARG A 67 1.42 -10.26 -17.16
C ARG A 67 2.64 -10.78 -17.95
N GLN A 68 3.27 -11.85 -17.45
CA GLN A 68 4.47 -12.46 -18.02
C GLN A 68 5.74 -11.57 -17.96
N GLN A 69 5.71 -10.43 -17.27
CA GLN A 69 6.87 -9.58 -17.01
C GLN A 69 7.33 -9.73 -15.56
N GLN A 70 8.63 -9.92 -15.35
CA GLN A 70 9.23 -9.89 -14.02
C GLN A 70 9.39 -8.44 -13.55
N LEU A 71 8.86 -8.15 -12.38
CA LEU A 71 8.94 -6.86 -11.69
C LEU A 71 9.59 -7.07 -10.32
N TYR A 72 10.09 -5.99 -9.74
CA TYR A 72 10.69 -5.95 -8.43
C TYR A 72 10.01 -4.87 -7.61
N ILE A 73 9.35 -5.26 -6.54
CA ILE A 73 8.58 -4.36 -5.68
C ILE A 73 9.40 -4.07 -4.43
N GLY A 74 9.59 -2.80 -4.10
CA GLY A 74 10.25 -2.35 -2.89
C GLY A 74 9.54 -2.87 -1.64
N ILE A 75 10.30 -3.43 -0.70
CA ILE A 75 9.81 -3.93 0.58
C ILE A 75 10.59 -3.24 1.72
N PRO A 76 9.99 -3.11 2.91
CA PRO A 76 10.75 -2.71 4.09
C PRO A 76 11.85 -3.72 4.41
N LYS A 77 12.83 -3.31 5.21
CA LYS A 77 13.91 -4.18 5.65
C LYS A 77 13.33 -5.44 6.30
N PRO A 78 13.65 -6.65 5.80
CA PRO A 78 13.14 -7.87 6.40
C PRO A 78 13.66 -7.97 7.85
N GLY A 79 12.74 -8.08 8.80
CA GLY A 79 13.04 -8.09 10.23
C GLY A 79 13.07 -6.70 10.91
N SER A 80 12.82 -5.61 10.19
CA SER A 80 12.35 -4.39 10.85
C SER A 80 10.85 -4.53 11.09
N ASP A 81 10.40 -4.32 12.32
CA ASP A 81 8.98 -4.29 12.71
C ASP A 81 8.29 -3.08 12.06
N VAL A 82 8.14 -3.10 10.74
CA VAL A 82 7.15 -2.25 10.07
C VAL A 82 5.83 -2.95 10.31
N ILE A 83 5.16 -2.51 11.37
CA ILE A 83 3.76 -2.80 11.64
C ILE A 83 3.02 -2.44 10.35
N ALA A 84 2.58 -3.44 9.59
CA ALA A 84 1.66 -3.20 8.49
C ALA A 84 0.44 -2.51 9.12
N PRO A 85 0.05 -1.30 8.67
CA PRO A 85 -1.18 -0.67 9.13
C PRO A 85 -2.34 -1.53 8.59
N GLY A 86 -2.83 -2.44 9.42
CA GLY A 86 -3.83 -3.42 9.01
C GLY A 86 -4.15 -4.53 10.02
N ASN A 87 -3.44 -4.60 11.15
CA ASN A 87 -3.69 -5.63 12.17
C ASN A 87 -4.18 -5.00 13.49
N GLU A 88 -5.03 -3.98 13.42
CA GLU A 88 -5.82 -3.55 14.58
C GLU A 88 -7.27 -4.02 14.36
N GLY A 89 -7.55 -5.23 14.84
CA GLY A 89 -8.91 -5.77 14.82
C GLY A 89 -8.93 -7.29 14.73
N LEU A 90 -8.91 -7.94 15.90
CA LEU A 90 -9.77 -9.08 16.29
C LEU A 90 -9.23 -9.67 17.60
N ASN A 91 -9.64 -9.06 18.72
CA ASN A 91 -9.90 -9.79 19.96
C ASN A 91 -11.07 -9.12 20.67
#